data_AF-A0A9X1MQX3-F1
#
_entry.id   AF-A0A9X1MQX3-F1
#
_cell.length_a   1.000
_cell.length_b   1.000
_cell.length_c   1.000
_cell.angle_alpha   90.00
_cell.angle_beta   90.00
_cell.angle_gamma   90.00
#
_symmetry.space_group_name_H-M   'P 1'
#
loop_
_entity.id
_entity.type
_entity.pdbx_description
1 polymer ?
#
loop_
_entity_poly.entity_id
_entity_poly.type
_entity_poly.pdbx_seq_one_letter_code
_entity_poly.pdbx_strand_id
1 'polypeptide(L)'
;MADESIDIAELIRQIRRGQPAAAEQLFRYYEPEIRAEIRYRLRSTAVRRVVDSQDICQSVMISFFLRVGAGQYEIAEPQELLQLLLKIARNKTNDAYRAQLADKRDVRRVRSLDAAKELEEKVGREKVATNAAEMADLLQELERQLSTQEFEIASLRRQGFQWDEIGQKMGESPEALRKRFHRAVERIGRTLTPWF
;
A
#
# COMPACT_ATOMS: atom_id res chain seq x y z
N MET A 1 -11.58 0.03 -25.10
CA MET A 1 -11.36 1.44 -24.72
C MET A 1 -9.87 1.66 -24.77
N ALA A 2 -9.43 2.79 -25.32
CA ALA A 2 -8.04 3.04 -25.68
C ALA A 2 -7.09 2.68 -24.52
N ASP A 3 -6.14 1.83 -24.84
CA ASP A 3 -4.97 1.48 -24.05
C ASP A 3 -4.13 2.75 -23.90
N GLU A 4 -4.49 3.62 -22.98
CA GLU A 4 -3.54 4.56 -22.41
C GLU A 4 -2.50 3.70 -21.69
N SER A 5 -1.46 3.34 -22.43
CA SER A 5 -0.25 2.74 -21.90
C SER A 5 0.24 3.63 -20.75
N ILE A 6 -0.08 3.23 -19.52
CA ILE A 6 0.41 3.92 -18.34
C ILE A 6 1.92 3.67 -18.29
N ASP A 7 2.70 4.75 -18.35
CA ASP A 7 4.14 4.68 -18.10
C ASP A 7 4.37 4.42 -16.60
N ILE A 8 4.42 3.12 -16.26
CA ILE A 8 4.65 2.66 -14.88
C ILE A 8 6.01 3.15 -14.39
N ALA A 9 7.04 3.17 -15.23
CA ALA A 9 8.35 3.65 -14.82
C ALA A 9 8.29 5.12 -14.42
N GLU A 10 7.55 5.96 -15.15
CA GLU A 10 7.32 7.35 -14.77
C GLU A 10 6.48 7.50 -13.51
N LEU A 11 5.38 6.76 -13.37
CA LEU A 11 4.59 6.80 -12.13
C LEU A 11 5.42 6.42 -10.91
N ILE A 12 6.26 5.37 -11.03
CA ILE A 12 7.17 4.97 -9.95
C ILE A 12 8.20 6.07 -9.65
N ARG A 13 8.74 6.76 -10.66
CA ARG A 13 9.62 7.93 -10.45
C ARG A 13 8.90 9.06 -9.72
N GLN A 14 7.65 9.36 -10.08
CA GLN A 14 6.84 10.40 -9.45
C GLN A 14 6.46 10.06 -8.01
N ILE A 15 6.09 8.80 -7.74
CA ILE A 15 5.84 8.28 -6.40
C ILE A 15 7.12 8.38 -5.54
N ARG A 16 8.27 8.00 -6.09
CA ARG A 16 9.57 8.16 -5.40
C ARG A 16 9.87 9.61 -5.05
N ARG A 17 9.33 10.57 -5.81
CA ARG A 17 9.41 12.02 -5.56
C ARG A 17 8.30 12.55 -4.64
N GLY A 18 7.47 11.68 -4.08
CA GLY A 18 6.39 12.05 -3.16
C GLY A 18 5.20 12.72 -3.85
N GLN A 19 4.96 12.47 -5.13
CA GLN A 19 3.81 13.06 -5.85
C GLN A 19 2.52 12.27 -5.56
N PRO A 20 1.54 12.82 -4.82
CA PRO A 20 0.35 12.06 -4.42
C PRO A 20 -0.54 11.69 -5.61
N ALA A 21 -0.60 12.53 -6.64
CA ALA A 21 -1.36 12.27 -7.86
C ALA A 21 -0.89 11.00 -8.61
N ALA A 22 0.42 10.72 -8.60
CA ALA A 22 0.95 9.50 -9.21
C ALA A 22 0.56 8.25 -8.43
N ALA A 23 0.52 8.34 -7.10
CA ALA A 23 0.03 7.27 -6.23
C ALA A 23 -1.48 7.03 -6.43
N GLU A 24 -2.27 8.10 -6.53
CA GLU A 24 -3.69 8.04 -6.85
C GLU A 24 -3.94 7.32 -8.19
N GLN A 25 -3.21 7.73 -9.23
CA GLN A 25 -3.34 7.14 -10.57
C GLN A 25 -2.95 5.66 -10.57
N LEU A 26 -1.83 5.29 -9.93
CA LEU A 26 -1.39 3.90 -9.81
C LEU A 26 -2.41 3.07 -9.02
N PHE A 27 -2.93 3.60 -7.92
CA PHE A 27 -3.96 2.95 -7.11
C PHE A 27 -5.21 2.68 -7.96
N ARG A 28 -5.73 3.71 -8.63
CA ARG A 28 -6.93 3.61 -9.48
C ARG A 28 -6.80 2.49 -10.53
N TYR A 29 -5.60 2.30 -11.07
CA TYR A 29 -5.33 1.27 -12.08
C TYR A 29 -5.29 -0.15 -11.51
N TYR A 30 -4.64 -0.36 -10.36
CA TYR A 30 -4.42 -1.71 -9.81
C TYR A 30 -5.43 -2.14 -8.74
N GLU A 31 -6.19 -1.21 -8.14
CA GLU A 31 -7.18 -1.52 -7.10
C GLU A 31 -8.15 -2.63 -7.51
N PRO A 32 -8.75 -2.63 -8.73
CA PRO A 32 -9.73 -3.65 -9.10
C PRO A 32 -9.17 -5.07 -9.06
N GLU A 33 -7.95 -5.26 -9.59
CA GLU A 33 -7.24 -6.54 -9.63
C GLU A 33 -6.83 -7.01 -8.22
N ILE A 34 -6.27 -6.09 -7.41
CA ILE A 34 -5.87 -6.38 -6.03
C ILE A 34 -7.10 -6.80 -5.20
N ARG A 35 -8.19 -6.04 -5.29
CA ARG A 35 -9.42 -6.36 -4.57
C ARG A 35 -10.08 -7.64 -5.08
N ALA A 36 -9.97 -7.96 -6.37
CA ALA A 36 -10.47 -9.23 -6.90
C ALA A 36 -9.74 -10.42 -6.27
N GLU A 37 -8.41 -10.39 -6.21
CA GLU A 37 -7.57 -11.42 -5.55
C GLU A 37 -7.91 -11.54 -4.05
N ILE A 38 -8.00 -10.41 -3.33
CA ILE A 38 -8.33 -10.41 -1.90
C ILE A 38 -9.72 -11.02 -1.68
N ARG A 39 -10.74 -10.57 -2.42
CA ARG A 39 -12.10 -11.11 -2.31
C ARG A 39 -12.14 -12.59 -2.63
N TYR A 40 -11.43 -13.05 -3.66
CA TYR A 40 -11.35 -14.46 -4.02
C TYR A 40 -10.84 -15.30 -2.86
N ARG A 41 -9.78 -14.85 -2.19
CA ARG A 41 -9.21 -15.54 -1.01
C ARG A 41 -10.06 -15.44 0.24
N LEU A 42 -10.75 -14.32 0.44
CA LEU A 42 -11.66 -14.17 1.57
C LEU A 42 -12.92 -15.05 1.41
N ARG A 43 -13.38 -15.32 0.17
CA ARG A 43 -14.53 -16.20 -0.08
C ARG A 43 -14.36 -17.61 0.47
N SER A 44 -13.15 -18.16 0.45
CA SER A 44 -12.88 -19.48 1.03
C SER A 44 -12.82 -19.50 2.55
N THR A 45 -13.11 -18.37 3.21
CA THR A 45 -12.93 -18.23 4.66
C THR A 45 -14.12 -17.54 5.33
N ALA A 46 -14.45 -17.94 6.56
CA ALA A 46 -15.45 -17.25 7.38
C ALA A 46 -15.00 -15.85 7.88
N VAL A 47 -13.94 -15.28 7.26
CA VAL A 47 -13.26 -14.03 7.67
C VAL A 47 -13.83 -12.80 6.98
N ARG A 48 -14.46 -12.99 5.82
CA ARG A 48 -15.06 -11.93 4.99
C ARG A 48 -16.00 -10.98 5.76
N ARG A 49 -16.55 -11.40 6.90
CA ARG A 49 -17.49 -10.61 7.72
C ARG A 49 -16.84 -9.58 8.65
N VAL A 50 -15.53 -9.66 8.86
CA VAL A 50 -14.81 -8.79 9.81
C VAL A 50 -13.72 -7.96 9.13
N VAL A 51 -13.24 -8.41 7.97
CA VAL A 51 -12.15 -7.75 7.24
C VAL A 51 -12.64 -7.32 5.86
N ASP A 52 -12.67 -6.01 5.60
CA ASP A 52 -12.98 -5.49 4.27
C ASP A 52 -11.79 -5.70 3.33
N SER A 53 -12.10 -6.10 2.10
CA SER A 53 -11.14 -6.10 0.98
C SER A 53 -10.50 -4.73 0.75
N GLN A 54 -11.19 -3.64 1.05
CA GLN A 54 -10.67 -2.27 0.94
C GLN A 54 -9.54 -2.02 1.95
N ASP A 55 -9.72 -2.39 3.22
CA ASP A 55 -8.70 -2.19 4.26
C ASP A 55 -7.40 -2.93 3.94
N ILE A 56 -7.51 -4.19 3.47
CA ILE A 56 -6.34 -4.96 3.03
C ILE A 56 -5.72 -4.30 1.79
N CYS A 57 -6.52 -3.85 0.82
CA CYS A 57 -6.02 -3.18 -0.38
C CYS A 57 -5.26 -1.90 -0.02
N GLN A 58 -5.78 -1.06 0.88
CA GLN A 58 -5.10 0.12 1.37
C GLN A 58 -3.77 -0.25 2.05
N SER A 59 -3.76 -1.29 2.89
CA SER A 59 -2.52 -1.76 3.53
C SER A 59 -1.48 -2.28 2.53
N VAL A 60 -1.90 -2.97 1.46
CA VAL A 60 -1.04 -3.39 0.35
C VAL A 60 -0.38 -2.17 -0.29
N MET A 61 -1.16 -1.16 -0.60
CA MET A 61 -0.72 0.03 -1.34
C MET A 61 0.19 0.90 -0.49
N ILE A 62 -0.15 1.13 0.78
CA ILE A 62 0.73 1.83 1.73
C ILE A 62 2.06 1.08 1.84
N SER A 63 2.03 -0.23 2.08
CA SER A 63 3.27 -1.04 2.17
C SER A 63 4.11 -0.98 0.90
N PHE A 64 3.45 -0.99 -0.26
CA PHE A 64 4.11 -0.87 -1.55
C PHE A 64 4.78 0.49 -1.74
N PHE A 65 4.04 1.60 -1.59
CA PHE A 65 4.55 2.95 -1.78
C PHE A 65 5.72 3.27 -0.84
N LEU A 66 5.64 2.78 0.39
CA LEU A 66 6.70 2.90 1.38
C LEU A 66 8.01 2.24 0.94
N ARG A 67 7.92 1.02 0.42
CA ARG A 67 9.08 0.26 -0.05
C ARG A 67 9.63 0.79 -1.37
N VAL A 68 8.75 1.33 -2.23
CA VAL A 68 9.15 2.07 -3.44
C VAL A 68 9.93 3.34 -3.08
N GLY A 69 9.44 4.15 -2.13
CA GLY A 69 10.15 5.34 -1.64
C GLY A 69 11.51 5.00 -1.04
N ALA A 70 11.61 3.88 -0.33
CA ALA A 70 12.87 3.33 0.18
C ALA A 70 13.82 2.79 -0.90
N GLY A 71 13.41 2.79 -2.18
CA GLY A 71 14.20 2.25 -3.29
C GLY A 71 14.40 0.73 -3.22
N GLN A 72 13.49 0.01 -2.57
CA GLN A 72 13.61 -1.46 -2.43
C GLN A 72 13.13 -2.21 -3.68
N TYR A 73 12.44 -1.51 -4.59
CA TYR A 73 11.89 -2.08 -5.80
C TYR A 73 12.40 -1.33 -7.01
N GLU A 74 13.00 -2.07 -7.94
CA GLU A 74 13.20 -1.68 -9.32
C GLU A 74 12.08 -2.36 -10.11
N ILE A 75 11.19 -1.55 -10.70
CA ILE A 75 10.00 -2.05 -11.40
C ILE A 75 10.01 -1.33 -12.74
N ALA A 76 10.14 -2.11 -13.81
CA ALA A 76 10.16 -1.58 -15.17
C ALA A 76 8.82 -1.82 -15.87
N GLU A 77 8.16 -2.95 -15.57
CA GLU A 77 7.03 -3.44 -16.35
C GLU A 77 5.72 -3.47 -15.54
N PRO A 78 4.56 -3.18 -16.15
CA PRO A 78 3.26 -3.27 -15.50
C PRO A 78 2.97 -4.66 -14.91
N GLN A 79 3.38 -5.71 -15.61
CA GLN A 79 3.13 -7.08 -15.17
C GLN A 79 3.96 -7.48 -13.95
N GLU A 80 5.19 -6.97 -13.85
CA GLU A 80 6.05 -7.15 -12.67
C GLU A 80 5.44 -6.46 -11.44
N LEU A 81 4.97 -5.22 -11.62
CA LEU A 81 4.25 -4.48 -10.59
C LEU A 81 3.02 -5.24 -10.10
N LEU A 82 2.18 -5.71 -11.01
CA LEU A 82 0.97 -6.46 -10.66
C LEU A 82 1.33 -7.71 -9.85
N GLN A 83 2.33 -8.50 -10.29
CA GLN A 83 2.73 -9.71 -9.57
C GLN A 83 3.24 -9.40 -8.15
N LEU A 84 3.99 -8.30 -7.98
CA LEU A 84 4.43 -7.84 -6.68
C LEU A 84 3.23 -7.44 -5.80
N LEU A 85 2.31 -6.63 -6.30
CA LEU A 85 1.12 -6.18 -5.56
C LEU A 85 0.25 -7.36 -5.15
N LEU A 86 0.03 -8.32 -6.06
CA LEU A 86 -0.70 -9.57 -5.76
C LEU A 86 0.04 -10.40 -4.71
N LYS A 87 1.37 -10.49 -4.76
CA LYS A 87 2.17 -11.19 -3.72
C LYS A 87 2.01 -10.53 -2.35
N ILE A 88 2.05 -9.20 -2.27
CA ILE A 88 1.82 -8.46 -1.01
C ILE A 88 0.39 -8.69 -0.52
N ALA A 89 -0.61 -8.61 -1.41
CA ALA A 89 -2.02 -8.84 -1.09
C ALA A 89 -2.29 -10.24 -0.52
N ARG A 90 -1.65 -11.27 -1.10
CA ARG A 90 -1.72 -12.65 -0.62
C ARG A 90 -1.21 -12.78 0.80
N ASN A 91 -0.03 -12.22 1.06
CA ASN A 91 0.59 -12.27 2.39
C ASN A 91 -0.29 -11.57 3.43
N LYS A 92 -0.74 -10.34 3.15
CA LYS A 92 -1.61 -9.58 4.06
C LYS A 92 -2.95 -10.25 4.30
N THR A 93 -3.55 -10.86 3.28
CA THR A 93 -4.79 -11.62 3.43
C THR A 93 -4.59 -12.84 4.34
N ASN A 94 -3.46 -13.55 4.21
CA ASN A 94 -3.13 -14.67 5.09
C ASN A 94 -2.88 -14.23 6.53
N ASP A 95 -2.23 -13.08 6.73
CA ASP A 95 -2.00 -12.52 8.06
C ASP A 95 -3.32 -12.09 8.70
N ALA A 96 -4.22 -11.48 7.93
CA ALA A 96 -5.57 -11.16 8.38
C ALA A 96 -6.38 -12.40 8.78
N TYR A 97 -6.28 -13.47 7.98
CA TYR A 97 -6.86 -14.77 8.32
C TYR A 97 -6.32 -15.32 9.65
N ARG A 98 -5.00 -15.30 9.84
CA ARG A 98 -4.34 -15.80 11.06
C ARG A 98 -4.72 -15.00 12.30
N ALA A 99 -4.73 -13.68 12.21
CA ALA A 99 -5.16 -12.79 13.29
C ALA A 99 -6.61 -13.10 13.69
N GLN A 100 -7.51 -13.25 12.72
CA GLN A 100 -8.90 -13.57 13.04
C GLN A 100 -9.08 -14.97 13.67
N LEU A 101 -8.26 -15.96 13.29
CA LEU A 101 -8.25 -17.25 13.96
C LEU A 101 -7.71 -17.17 15.39
N ALA A 102 -6.79 -16.25 15.69
CA ALA A 102 -6.37 -15.96 17.06
C ALA A 102 -7.51 -15.31 17.86
N ASP A 103 -8.13 -14.26 17.32
CA ASP A 103 -9.27 -13.56 17.95
C ASP A 103 -10.48 -14.47 18.17
N LYS A 104 -10.81 -15.35 17.21
CA LYS A 104 -11.94 -16.30 17.35
C LYS A 104 -11.69 -17.40 18.38
N ARG A 105 -10.42 -17.72 18.69
CA ARG A 105 -10.09 -18.58 19.84
C ARG A 105 -10.34 -17.86 21.16
N ASP A 106 -10.26 -16.52 21.16
CA ASP A 106 -10.40 -15.66 22.32
C ASP A 106 -11.85 -15.17 22.54
N VAL A 107 -12.65 -15.00 21.48
CA VAL A 107 -13.99 -14.38 21.59
C VAL A 107 -15.04 -15.13 20.74
N ARG A 108 -16.00 -15.76 21.44
CA ARG A 108 -17.18 -16.37 20.83
C ARG A 108 -18.14 -15.28 20.33
N ARG A 109 -18.46 -15.35 19.02
CA ARG A 109 -19.65 -14.82 18.30
C ARG A 109 -19.38 -13.57 17.45
N VAL A 110 -19.85 -13.57 16.19
CA VAL A 110 -20.78 -12.59 15.59
C VAL A 110 -21.12 -12.94 14.11
N ARG A 111 -22.31 -12.48 13.73
CA ARG A 111 -23.25 -12.84 12.66
C ARG A 111 -22.97 -12.22 11.28
N SER A 112 -23.80 -12.70 10.34
CA SER A 112 -23.88 -12.45 8.90
C SER A 112 -24.52 -11.14 8.49
N LEU A 113 -24.03 -10.53 7.41
CA LEU A 113 -24.82 -9.80 6.42
C LEU A 113 -24.22 -10.05 5.03
N ASP A 114 -25.09 -10.34 4.05
CA ASP A 114 -24.76 -10.46 2.64
C ASP A 114 -25.84 -9.72 1.83
N ALA A 115 -25.46 -9.41 0.57
CA ALA A 115 -26.26 -9.04 -0.60
C ALA A 115 -26.31 -7.55 -0.98
N ALA A 116 -25.67 -7.24 -2.11
CA ALA A 116 -26.37 -6.80 -3.33
C ALA A 116 -25.35 -6.73 -4.48
N LYS A 117 -25.63 -7.43 -5.57
CA LYS A 117 -24.76 -7.53 -6.74
C LYS A 117 -25.61 -7.21 -7.96
N GLU A 118 -25.64 -5.94 -8.35
CA GLU A 118 -26.09 -5.44 -9.68
C GLU A 118 -26.03 -3.90 -9.77
N LEU A 119 -26.02 -3.17 -8.64
CA LEU A 119 -25.66 -1.74 -8.57
C LEU A 119 -24.13 -1.53 -8.52
N GLU A 120 -23.33 -2.43 -9.10
CA GLU A 120 -21.91 -2.60 -8.73
C GLU A 120 -20.94 -1.85 -9.66
N GLU A 121 -21.35 -1.52 -10.89
CA GLU A 121 -20.40 -1.07 -11.92
C GLU A 121 -20.20 0.46 -11.97
N LYS A 122 -21.28 1.26 -11.92
CA LYS A 122 -21.18 2.73 -11.78
C LYS A 122 -20.71 3.13 -10.38
N VAL A 123 -21.29 2.51 -9.36
CA VAL A 123 -20.84 2.66 -7.95
C VAL A 123 -19.41 2.15 -7.80
N GLY A 124 -19.00 1.13 -8.57
CA GLY A 124 -17.63 0.63 -8.57
C GLY A 124 -16.61 1.67 -9.01
N ARG A 125 -16.87 2.39 -10.11
CA ARG A 125 -15.96 3.44 -10.60
C ARG A 125 -15.89 4.65 -9.66
N GLU A 126 -17.03 5.07 -9.11
CA GLU A 126 -17.09 6.17 -8.14
C GLU A 126 -16.34 5.81 -6.85
N LYS A 127 -16.53 4.57 -6.34
CA LYS A 127 -15.77 4.07 -5.19
C LYS A 127 -14.28 4.00 -5.46
N VAL A 128 -13.86 3.54 -6.64
CA VAL A 128 -12.44 3.49 -7.01
C VAL A 128 -11.83 4.90 -7.02
N ALA A 129 -12.54 5.91 -7.52
CA ALA A 129 -12.08 7.29 -7.49
C ALA A 129 -11.96 7.83 -6.05
N THR A 130 -12.96 7.60 -5.21
CA THR A 130 -12.93 7.99 -3.79
C THR A 130 -11.78 7.30 -3.05
N ASN A 131 -11.63 5.98 -3.22
CA ASN A 131 -10.57 5.19 -2.60
C ASN A 131 -9.16 5.66 -3.03
N ALA A 132 -9.03 6.11 -4.27
CA ALA A 132 -7.77 6.66 -4.77
C ALA A 132 -7.42 7.99 -4.10
N ALA A 133 -8.40 8.88 -3.91
CA ALA A 133 -8.20 10.12 -3.17
C ALA A 133 -7.85 9.85 -1.70
N GLU A 134 -8.56 8.93 -1.04
CA GLU A 134 -8.24 8.48 0.33
C GLU A 134 -6.80 7.95 0.43
N MET A 135 -6.32 7.23 -0.59
CA MET A 135 -4.93 6.74 -0.62
C MET A 135 -3.91 7.88 -0.69
N ALA A 136 -4.18 8.92 -1.49
CA ALA A 136 -3.32 10.09 -1.56
C ALA A 136 -3.24 10.81 -0.21
N ASP A 137 -4.38 10.94 0.48
CA ASP A 137 -4.45 11.54 1.82
C ASP A 137 -3.68 10.71 2.87
N LEU A 138 -3.81 9.38 2.82
CA LEU A 138 -3.08 8.46 3.71
C LEU A 138 -1.56 8.57 3.53
N LEU A 139 -1.08 8.77 2.30
CA LEU A 139 0.34 8.99 2.05
C LEU A 139 0.83 10.35 2.55
N GLN A 140 0.03 11.41 2.41
CA GLN A 140 0.35 12.71 2.97
C GLN A 140 0.41 12.66 4.50
N GLU A 141 -0.53 11.94 5.13
CA GLU A 141 -0.53 11.74 6.57
C GLU A 141 0.71 10.97 7.03
N LEU A 142 1.15 9.98 6.25
CA LEU A 142 2.39 9.26 6.53
C LEU A 142 3.59 10.19 6.56
N GLU A 143 3.70 11.09 5.57
CA GLU A 143 4.79 12.07 5.52
C GLU A 143 4.75 13.04 6.71
N ARG A 144 3.54 13.44 7.14
CA ARG A 144 3.35 14.34 8.29
C ARG A 144 3.81 13.73 9.61
N GLN A 145 3.78 12.41 9.75
CA GLN A 145 4.19 11.69 10.97
C GLN A 145 5.68 11.33 11.02
N LEU A 146 6.45 11.69 10.00
CA LEU A 146 7.91 11.55 10.02
C LEU A 146 8.51 12.62 10.94
N SER A 147 9.44 12.21 11.81
CA SER A 147 10.30 13.14 12.53
C SER A 147 11.20 13.92 11.58
N THR A 148 11.81 15.01 12.05
CA THR A 148 12.70 15.85 11.24
C THR A 148 13.81 15.06 10.54
N GLN A 149 14.46 14.13 11.25
CA GLN A 149 15.51 13.29 10.66
C GLN A 149 14.96 12.28 9.65
N GLU A 150 13.80 11.66 9.94
CA GLU A 150 13.17 10.71 9.01
C GLU A 150 12.68 11.43 7.74
N PHE A 151 12.17 12.66 7.89
CA PHE A 151 11.77 13.52 6.79
C PHE A 151 12.97 13.97 5.94
N GLU A 152 14.11 14.26 6.56
CA GLU A 152 15.33 14.62 5.84
C GLU A 152 15.83 13.44 4.98
N ILE A 153 15.84 12.22 5.53
CA ILE A 153 16.14 10.99 4.77
C ILE A 153 15.16 10.82 3.62
N ALA A 154 13.86 10.97 3.86
CA ALA A 154 12.82 10.88 2.84
C ALA A 154 13.01 11.94 1.74
N SER A 155 13.34 13.17 2.12
CA SER A 155 13.57 14.29 1.22
C SER A 155 14.76 14.06 0.29
N LEU A 156 15.89 13.59 0.84
CA LEU A 156 17.06 13.25 0.04
C LEU A 156 16.78 12.07 -0.89
N ARG A 157 16.02 11.06 -0.45
CA ARG A 157 15.54 9.98 -1.32
C ARG A 157 14.67 10.49 -2.47
N ARG A 158 13.75 11.43 -2.21
CA ARG A 158 12.91 12.07 -3.24
C ARG A 158 13.72 12.83 -4.27
N GLN A 159 14.83 13.43 -3.88
CA GLN A 159 15.77 14.11 -4.78
C GLN A 159 16.58 13.14 -5.65
N GLY A 160 16.48 11.83 -5.41
CA GLY A 160 17.14 10.79 -6.19
C GLY A 160 18.47 10.32 -5.61
N PHE A 161 18.88 10.83 -4.44
CA PHE A 161 20.13 10.41 -3.80
C PHE A 161 20.07 8.93 -3.39
N GLN A 162 21.15 8.20 -3.67
CA GLN A 162 21.36 6.83 -3.22
C GLN A 162 21.75 6.80 -1.75
N TRP A 163 21.52 5.66 -1.08
CA TRP A 163 21.80 5.50 0.34
C TRP A 163 23.24 5.88 0.72
N ASP A 164 24.21 5.62 -0.15
CA ASP A 164 25.62 5.99 0.05
C ASP A 164 25.83 7.51 0.08
N GLU A 165 25.18 8.24 -0.83
CA GLU A 165 25.25 9.70 -0.93
C GLU A 165 24.54 10.36 0.25
N ILE A 166 23.41 9.79 0.70
CA ILE A 166 22.69 10.24 1.89
C ILE A 166 23.55 10.02 3.14
N GLY A 167 24.21 8.86 3.24
CA GLY A 167 25.16 8.55 4.31
C GLY A 167 26.28 9.59 4.42
N GLN A 168 26.88 9.95 3.29
CA GLN A 168 27.91 11.00 3.24
C GLN A 168 27.37 12.37 3.68
N LYS A 169 26.17 12.75 3.24
CA LYS A 169 25.55 14.04 3.60
C LYS A 169 25.18 14.13 5.09
N MET A 170 24.69 13.04 5.66
CA MET A 170 24.21 13.00 7.04
C MET A 170 25.29 12.58 8.04
N GLY A 171 26.47 12.17 7.57
CA GLY A 171 27.56 11.67 8.43
C GLY A 171 27.24 10.34 9.12
N GLU A 172 26.34 9.54 8.53
CA GLU A 172 25.87 8.28 9.09
C GLU A 172 26.04 7.12 8.09
N SER A 173 26.01 5.87 8.57
CA SER A 173 26.14 4.74 7.66
C SER A 173 24.88 4.58 6.79
N PRO A 174 25.02 4.28 5.49
CA PRO A 174 23.89 4.07 4.57
C PRO A 174 22.89 3.03 5.09
N GLU A 175 23.41 1.96 5.68
CA GLU A 175 22.63 0.87 6.25
C GLU A 175 21.85 1.30 7.51
N ALA A 176 22.43 2.18 8.35
CA ALA A 176 21.72 2.73 9.50
C ALA A 176 20.58 3.65 9.07
N LEU A 177 20.81 4.51 8.08
CA LEU A 177 19.79 5.40 7.52
C LEU A 177 18.65 4.62 6.86
N ARG A 178 18.98 3.58 6.07
CA ARG A 178 18.00 2.68 5.47
C ARG A 178 17.14 1.99 6.53
N LYS A 179 17.75 1.46 7.59
CA LYS A 179 17.03 0.82 8.70
C LYS A 179 16.18 1.81 9.49
N ARG A 180 16.67 3.03 9.74
CA ARG A 180 15.91 4.09 10.40
C ARG A 180 14.67 4.45 9.60
N PHE A 181 14.84 4.73 8.31
CA PHE A 181 13.73 5.04 7.42
C PHE A 181 12.71 3.89 7.37
N HIS A 182 13.17 2.65 7.22
CA HIS A 182 12.28 1.48 7.23
C HIS A 182 11.47 1.37 8.53
N ARG A 183 12.10 1.55 9.69
CA ARG A 183 11.40 1.46 10.99
C ARG A 183 10.41 2.59 11.19
N ALA A 184 10.74 3.81 10.77
CA ALA A 184 9.83 4.96 10.79
C ALA A 184 8.54 4.64 10.02
N VAL A 185 8.75 4.14 8.82
CA VAL A 185 7.75 3.72 7.87
C VAL A 185 6.89 2.58 8.41
N GLU A 186 7.50 1.54 9.00
CA GLU A 186 6.77 0.43 9.63
C GLU A 186 5.94 0.88 10.84
N ARG A 187 6.51 1.77 11.66
CA ARG A 187 5.83 2.34 12.84
C ARG A 187 4.58 3.10 12.41
N ILE A 188 4.70 4.00 11.44
CA ILE A 188 3.58 4.82 10.96
C ILE A 188 2.55 3.95 10.23
N GLY A 189 3.00 3.00 9.40
CA GLY A 189 2.11 2.09 8.68
C GLY A 189 1.19 1.28 9.60
N ARG A 190 1.70 0.83 10.75
CA ARG A 190 0.90 0.14 11.79
C ARG A 190 -0.13 1.04 12.48
N THR A 191 0.12 2.35 12.54
CA THR A 191 -0.85 3.33 13.06
C THR A 191 -1.95 3.59 12.04
N LEU A 192 -1.61 3.59 10.75
CA LEU A 192 -2.54 3.88 9.66
C LEU A 192 -3.40 2.68 9.25
N THR A 193 -2.88 1.46 9.34
CA THR A 193 -3.64 0.25 9.01
C THR A 193 -3.39 -0.89 10.00
N PRO A 194 -4.44 -1.60 10.44
CA PRO A 194 -4.30 -2.73 11.35
C PRO A 194 -3.61 -3.96 10.72
N TRP A 195 -3.45 -3.97 9.38
CA TRP A 195 -2.91 -5.09 8.60
C TRP A 195 -1.50 -4.82 8.04
N PHE A 196 -0.80 -3.83 8.60
CA PHE A 196 0.53 -3.40 8.13
C PHE A 196 1.62 -4.45 8.37
#